data_AF-A0A7N2MX99-F1
#
_entry.id   AF-A0A7N2MX99-F1
#
_cell.length_a   1.000
_cell.length_b   1.000
_cell.length_c   1.000
_cell.angle_alpha   90.00
_cell.angle_beta   90.00
_cell.angle_gamma   90.00
#
_symmetry.space_group_name_H-M   'P 1'
#
loop_
_entity.id
_entity.type
_entity.pdbx_description
1 polymer ?
#
loop_
_entity_poly.entity_id
_entity_poly.type
_entity_poly.pdbx_seq_one_letter_code
_entity_poly.pdbx_strand_id
1 'polypeptide(L)'
;MVAAERRQVDERVNKIIELKNKVCSGNDNNFVVINQKGIDPPSPDLLARAGIIALRKAKRRNMERLVLACGGEAVNSVDDLTPDSLGWAGLVYEHILGEEKYTFVENVKNPYSCTILIKGPNDHTIAQIKDAVRDGFRAVKNTIEDESVVLGAGAFEVAARQYLINEVKKTVQGEQKS
;
A
#
# COMPACT_ATOMS: atom_id res chain seq x y z
N MET A 1 -31.78 -25.86 -6.48
CA MET A 1 -30.44 -25.49 -5.98
C MET A 1 -29.94 -24.21 -6.66
N VAL A 2 -29.78 -24.21 -7.99
CA VAL A 2 -29.28 -23.03 -8.77
C VAL A 2 -30.10 -21.74 -8.59
N ALA A 3 -31.42 -21.82 -8.50
CA ALA A 3 -32.27 -20.63 -8.32
C ALA A 3 -32.13 -19.98 -6.93
N ALA A 4 -31.82 -20.76 -5.89
CA ALA A 4 -31.64 -20.24 -4.54
C ALA A 4 -30.28 -19.54 -4.41
N GLU A 5 -29.21 -20.12 -4.99
CA GLU A 5 -27.89 -19.50 -5.03
C GLU A 5 -27.90 -18.19 -5.81
N ARG A 6 -28.59 -18.13 -6.95
CA ARG A 6 -28.74 -16.89 -7.72
C ARG A 6 -29.43 -15.79 -6.92
N ARG A 7 -30.53 -16.11 -6.22
CA ARG A 7 -31.22 -15.13 -5.36
C ARG A 7 -30.31 -14.56 -4.29
N GLN A 8 -29.48 -15.40 -3.67
CA GLN A 8 -28.55 -14.95 -2.63
C GLN A 8 -27.46 -14.03 -3.18
N VAL A 9 -26.96 -14.31 -4.38
CA VAL A 9 -25.99 -13.44 -5.07
C VAL A 9 -26.62 -12.10 -5.43
N ASP A 10 -27.83 -12.12 -6.00
CA ASP A 10 -28.55 -10.91 -6.38
C ASP A 10 -28.86 -10.03 -5.16
N GLU A 11 -29.26 -10.64 -4.04
CA GLU A 11 -29.52 -9.92 -2.79
C GLU A 11 -28.26 -9.22 -2.26
N ARG A 12 -27.10 -9.89 -2.30
CA ARG A 12 -25.81 -9.27 -1.92
C ARG A 12 -25.46 -8.09 -2.82
N VAL A 13 -25.65 -8.21 -4.13
CA VAL A 13 -25.37 -7.11 -5.05
C VAL A 13 -26.32 -5.94 -4.83
N ASN A 14 -27.60 -6.23 -4.59
CA ASN A 14 -28.60 -5.20 -4.32
C ASN A 14 -28.26 -4.41 -3.06
N LYS A 15 -27.79 -5.04 -1.98
CA LYS A 15 -27.32 -4.34 -0.77
C LYS A 15 -26.18 -3.36 -1.05
N ILE A 16 -25.24 -3.73 -1.92
CA ILE A 16 -24.14 -2.83 -2.34
C ILE A 16 -24.70 -1.65 -3.14
N ILE A 17 -25.65 -1.89 -4.03
CA ILE A 17 -26.31 -0.83 -4.82
C ILE A 17 -27.10 0.12 -3.92
N GLU A 18 -27.82 -0.41 -2.93
CA GLU A 18 -28.54 0.39 -1.93
C GLU A 18 -27.59 1.27 -1.12
N LEU A 19 -26.46 0.73 -0.66
CA LEU A 19 -25.44 1.50 0.04
C LEU A 19 -24.86 2.60 -0.86
N LYS A 20 -24.53 2.28 -2.11
CA LYS A 20 -24.08 3.25 -3.11
C LYS A 20 -25.12 4.35 -3.30
N ASN A 21 -26.40 4.02 -3.44
CA ASN A 21 -27.46 5.02 -3.59
C ASN A 21 -27.60 5.89 -2.34
N LYS A 22 -27.42 5.33 -1.14
CA LYS A 22 -27.47 6.08 0.13
C LYS A 22 -26.30 7.07 0.29
N VAL A 23 -25.10 6.68 -0.15
CA VAL A 23 -23.88 7.50 0.00
C VAL A 23 -23.70 8.48 -1.17
N CYS A 24 -24.09 8.06 -2.38
CA CYS A 24 -23.91 8.82 -3.61
C CYS A 24 -25.15 9.64 -4.02
N SER A 25 -26.22 9.69 -3.21
CA SER A 25 -27.40 10.49 -3.53
C SER A 25 -27.09 11.98 -3.45
N GLY A 26 -27.06 12.66 -4.61
CA GLY A 26 -26.91 14.12 -4.71
C GLY A 26 -25.47 14.64 -4.76
N ASN A 27 -24.49 13.77 -5.03
CA ASN A 27 -23.09 14.15 -5.24
C ASN A 27 -22.53 13.47 -6.50
N ASP A 28 -21.46 14.03 -7.06
CA ASP A 28 -20.76 13.46 -8.23
C ASP A 28 -19.77 12.34 -7.82
N ASN A 29 -20.03 11.67 -6.69
CA ASN A 29 -19.13 10.66 -6.15
C ASN A 29 -19.35 9.32 -6.84
N ASN A 30 -18.25 8.72 -7.29
CA ASN A 30 -18.24 7.36 -7.83
C ASN A 30 -18.03 6.34 -6.71
N PHE A 31 -18.48 5.10 -6.95
CA PHE A 31 -18.36 4.01 -6.00
C PHE A 31 -17.52 2.88 -6.58
N VAL A 32 -16.55 2.40 -5.82
CA VAL A 32 -15.61 1.34 -6.22
C VAL A 32 -15.65 0.24 -5.18
N VAL A 33 -15.83 -1.00 -5.64
CA VAL A 33 -15.82 -2.20 -4.80
C VAL A 33 -14.57 -2.99 -5.11
N ILE A 34 -13.79 -3.32 -4.07
CA ILE A 34 -12.56 -4.09 -4.21
C ILE A 34 -12.69 -5.35 -3.36
N ASN A 35 -12.74 -6.51 -4.01
CA ASN A 35 -12.84 -7.80 -3.33
C ASN A 35 -11.55 -8.60 -3.45
N GLN A 36 -11.11 -9.18 -2.33
CA GLN A 36 -9.96 -10.09 -2.31
C GLN A 36 -10.24 -11.38 -3.08
N LYS A 37 -11.48 -11.89 -3.02
CA LYS A 37 -11.89 -13.12 -3.71
C LYS A 37 -12.47 -12.82 -5.09
N GLY A 38 -12.92 -13.86 -5.77
CA GLY A 38 -13.71 -13.71 -6.99
C GLY A 38 -15.03 -13.00 -6.73
N ILE A 39 -15.62 -12.50 -7.80
CA ILE A 39 -17.00 -12.00 -7.84
C ILE A 39 -17.77 -12.98 -8.73
N ASP A 40 -18.97 -13.37 -8.30
CA ASP A 40 -19.82 -14.32 -9.03
C ASP A 40 -20.13 -13.81 -10.45
N PRO A 41 -20.21 -14.67 -11.48
CA PRO A 41 -20.37 -14.23 -12.87
C PRO A 41 -21.51 -13.24 -13.19
N PRO A 42 -22.72 -13.31 -12.56
CA PRO A 42 -23.78 -12.34 -12.86
C PRO A 42 -23.58 -10.97 -12.19
N SER A 43 -22.79 -10.89 -11.12
CA SER A 43 -22.68 -9.67 -10.30
C SER A 43 -21.94 -8.50 -10.96
N PRO A 44 -20.87 -8.67 -11.75
CA PRO A 44 -20.17 -7.56 -12.40
C PRO A 44 -21.07 -6.77 -13.36
N ASP A 45 -21.97 -7.44 -14.09
CA ASP A 45 -22.92 -6.77 -15.00
C ASP A 45 -23.91 -5.90 -14.21
N LEU A 46 -24.45 -6.45 -13.11
CA LEU A 46 -25.35 -5.70 -12.22
C LEU A 46 -24.67 -4.50 -11.57
N LEU A 47 -23.43 -4.66 -11.10
CA LEU A 47 -22.63 -3.58 -10.53
C LEU A 47 -22.29 -2.51 -11.59
N ALA A 48 -21.89 -2.92 -12.79
CA ALA A 48 -21.58 -2.02 -13.89
C ALA A 48 -22.81 -1.20 -14.32
N ARG A 49 -23.99 -1.83 -14.40
CA ARG A 49 -25.26 -1.14 -14.66
C ARG A 49 -25.62 -0.11 -13.59
N ALA A 50 -25.22 -0.36 -12.34
CA ALA A 50 -25.36 0.59 -11.25
C ALA A 50 -24.27 1.68 -11.22
N GLY A 51 -23.33 1.66 -12.17
CA GLY A 51 -22.20 2.61 -12.23
C GLY A 51 -21.13 2.34 -11.17
N ILE A 52 -20.99 1.09 -10.70
CA ILE A 52 -20.01 0.68 -9.70
C ILE A 52 -18.85 -0.04 -10.38
N ILE A 53 -17.62 0.42 -10.15
CA ILE A 53 -16.42 -0.28 -10.62
C ILE A 53 -16.11 -1.41 -9.64
N ALA A 54 -16.02 -2.64 -10.12
CA ALA A 54 -15.78 -3.82 -9.30
C ALA A 54 -14.43 -4.47 -9.63
N LEU A 55 -13.48 -4.41 -8.70
CA LEU A 55 -12.22 -5.14 -8.77
C LEU A 55 -12.35 -6.49 -8.07
N ARG A 56 -12.02 -7.55 -8.80
CA ARG A 56 -12.04 -8.93 -8.31
C ARG A 56 -10.62 -9.44 -8.07
N LYS A 57 -10.47 -10.42 -7.17
CA LYS A 57 -9.20 -11.13 -6.90
C LYS A 57 -8.06 -10.18 -6.50
N ALA A 58 -8.36 -9.14 -5.71
CA ALA A 58 -7.33 -8.26 -5.17
C ALA A 58 -6.39 -9.05 -4.23
N LYS A 59 -5.08 -8.84 -4.34
CA LYS A 59 -4.12 -9.47 -3.42
C LYS A 59 -4.34 -8.92 -2.01
N ARG A 60 -4.28 -9.79 -0.99
CA ARG A 60 -4.45 -9.41 0.43
C ARG A 60 -3.57 -8.21 0.83
N ARG A 61 -2.29 -8.23 0.43
CA ARG A 61 -1.35 -7.13 0.68
C ARG A 61 -1.80 -5.77 0.12
N ASN A 62 -2.59 -5.76 -0.96
CA ASN A 62 -3.11 -4.53 -1.56
C ASN A 62 -4.33 -4.03 -0.77
N MET A 63 -5.19 -4.94 -0.26
CA MET A 63 -6.31 -4.57 0.60
C MET A 63 -5.83 -3.88 1.88
N GLU A 64 -4.82 -4.46 2.54
CA GLU A 64 -4.22 -3.89 3.75
C GLU A 64 -3.66 -2.47 3.48
N ARG A 65 -3.03 -2.26 2.32
CA ARG A 65 -2.51 -0.94 1.91
C ARG A 65 -3.61 0.05 1.55
N LEU A 66 -4.67 -0.40 0.89
CA LEU A 66 -5.80 0.44 0.50
C LEU A 66 -6.54 1.00 1.72
N VAL A 67 -6.72 0.18 2.76
CA VAL A 67 -7.29 0.64 4.03
C VAL A 67 -6.40 1.72 4.68
N LEU A 68 -5.09 1.52 4.68
CA LEU A 68 -4.15 2.51 5.20
C LEU A 68 -4.09 3.80 4.36
N ALA A 69 -4.29 3.72 3.05
CA ALA A 69 -4.23 4.86 2.13
C ALA A 69 -5.55 5.65 2.08
N CYS A 70 -6.67 4.95 1.82
CA CYS A 70 -7.98 5.57 1.62
C CYS A 70 -8.73 5.79 2.94
N GLY A 71 -8.32 5.11 4.02
CA GLY A 71 -9.13 4.95 5.23
C GLY A 71 -10.20 3.87 5.07
N GLY A 72 -11.11 3.78 6.04
CA GLY A 72 -12.18 2.78 6.10
C GLY A 72 -11.73 1.47 6.77
N GLU A 73 -12.52 0.42 6.57
CA GLU A 73 -12.29 -0.90 7.16
C GLU A 73 -12.54 -2.01 6.12
N ALA A 74 -11.74 -3.07 6.18
CA ALA A 74 -11.96 -4.26 5.37
C ALA A 74 -13.06 -5.14 6.00
N VAL A 75 -14.22 -5.19 5.36
CA VAL A 75 -15.40 -5.92 5.85
C VAL A 75 -15.47 -7.32 5.25
N ASN A 76 -15.87 -8.31 6.06
CA ASN A 76 -15.98 -9.72 5.64
C ASN A 76 -17.36 -10.08 5.05
N SER A 77 -18.42 -9.44 5.52
CA SER A 77 -19.79 -9.63 5.04
C SER A 77 -20.33 -8.37 4.37
N VAL A 78 -21.20 -8.55 3.40
CA VAL A 78 -21.91 -7.43 2.75
C VAL A 78 -22.92 -6.78 3.72
N ASP A 79 -23.42 -7.55 4.69
CA ASP A 79 -24.39 -7.07 5.68
C ASP A 79 -23.79 -6.09 6.69
N ASP A 80 -22.47 -6.16 6.90
CA ASP A 80 -21.74 -5.32 7.84
C ASP A 80 -21.21 -4.03 7.16
N LEU A 81 -21.52 -3.81 5.88
CA LEU A 81 -21.08 -2.62 5.16
C LEU A 81 -21.87 -1.40 5.64
N THR A 82 -21.19 -0.54 6.41
CA THR A 82 -21.73 0.75 6.84
C THR A 82 -21.06 1.90 6.11
N PRO A 83 -21.68 3.09 6.04
CA PRO A 83 -21.05 4.29 5.47
C PRO A 83 -19.71 4.65 6.15
N ASP A 84 -19.56 4.34 7.44
CA ASP A 84 -18.36 4.65 8.22
C ASP A 84 -17.19 3.71 7.88
N SER A 85 -17.48 2.51 7.37
CA SER A 85 -16.46 1.56 6.90
C SER A 85 -15.85 1.95 5.55
N LEU A 86 -16.39 2.96 4.86
CA LEU A 86 -15.94 3.34 3.53
C LEU A 86 -14.69 4.23 3.56
N GLY A 87 -13.72 3.90 2.70
CA GLY A 87 -12.58 4.76 2.41
C GLY A 87 -12.91 5.85 1.39
N TRP A 88 -12.03 6.85 1.27
CA TRP A 88 -12.16 7.93 0.30
C TRP A 88 -10.90 8.05 -0.57
N ALA A 89 -11.11 8.20 -1.88
CA ALA A 89 -10.09 8.49 -2.87
C ALA A 89 -10.61 9.53 -3.86
N GLY A 90 -9.76 10.48 -4.26
CA GLY A 90 -10.14 11.54 -5.19
C GLY A 90 -10.09 11.12 -6.65
N LEU A 91 -9.23 10.18 -7.01
CA LEU A 91 -9.12 9.70 -8.40
C LEU A 91 -8.87 8.19 -8.43
N VAL A 92 -9.71 7.46 -9.17
CA VAL A 92 -9.53 6.04 -9.44
C VAL A 92 -9.62 5.80 -10.95
N TYR A 93 -8.56 5.25 -11.55
CA TYR A 93 -8.53 5.00 -12.98
C TYR A 93 -7.75 3.74 -13.32
N GLU A 94 -8.09 3.14 -14.47
CA GLU A 94 -7.33 2.05 -15.06
C GLU A 94 -6.32 2.62 -16.05
N HIS A 95 -5.10 2.10 -16.03
CA HIS A 95 -4.08 2.40 -17.01
C HIS A 95 -3.42 1.10 -17.50
N ILE A 96 -3.29 0.98 -18.82
CA ILE A 96 -2.77 -0.21 -19.48
C ILE A 96 -1.28 0.01 -19.74
N LEU A 97 -0.46 -0.90 -19.22
CA LEU A 97 0.99 -0.86 -19.34
C LEU A 97 1.48 -2.16 -19.97
N GLY A 98 1.80 -2.09 -21.26
CA GLY A 98 2.06 -3.29 -22.06
C GLY A 98 0.78 -4.13 -22.17
N GLU A 99 0.84 -5.37 -21.67
CA GLU A 99 -0.29 -6.30 -21.66
C GLU A 99 -1.06 -6.31 -20.34
N GLU A 100 -0.55 -5.60 -19.32
CA GLU A 100 -1.11 -5.60 -17.98
C GLU A 100 -1.97 -4.36 -17.70
N LYS A 101 -3.09 -4.58 -17.00
CA LYS A 101 -4.00 -3.52 -16.55
C LYS A 101 -3.73 -3.20 -15.09
N TYR A 102 -3.47 -1.93 -14.81
CA TYR A 102 -3.23 -1.43 -13.46
C TYR A 102 -4.34 -0.47 -13.06
N THR A 103 -4.86 -0.62 -11.84
CA THR A 103 -5.77 0.35 -11.25
C THR A 103 -5.00 1.25 -10.30
N PHE A 104 -5.04 2.55 -10.55
CA PHE A 104 -4.43 3.58 -9.73
C PHE A 104 -5.50 4.21 -8.85
N VAL A 105 -5.16 4.41 -7.58
CA VAL A 105 -5.99 5.07 -6.58
C VAL A 105 -5.16 6.21 -6.01
N GLU A 106 -5.53 7.44 -6.36
CA GLU A 106 -4.79 8.66 -6.09
C GLU A 106 -5.65 9.69 -5.35
N ASN A 107 -5.01 10.75 -4.85
CA ASN A 107 -5.64 11.80 -4.05
C ASN A 107 -6.39 11.23 -2.85
N VAL A 108 -5.71 10.46 -2.01
CA VAL A 108 -6.30 9.86 -0.80
C VAL A 108 -6.17 10.81 0.39
N LYS A 109 -7.12 10.74 1.35
CA LYS A 109 -7.12 11.61 2.54
C LYS A 109 -5.99 11.30 3.52
N ASN A 110 -5.62 10.03 3.65
CA ASN A 110 -4.65 9.55 4.65
C ASN A 110 -3.49 8.81 3.96
N PRO A 111 -2.46 9.50 3.46
CA PRO A 111 -1.37 8.86 2.71
C PRO A 111 -0.35 8.12 3.61
N TYR A 112 -0.82 7.27 4.54
CA TYR A 112 0.05 6.41 5.35
C TYR A 112 0.62 5.24 4.54
N SER A 113 -0.01 4.88 3.42
CA SER A 113 0.50 3.87 2.50
C SER A 113 0.58 4.41 1.09
N CYS A 114 1.79 4.52 0.56
CA CYS A 114 2.07 4.95 -0.80
C CYS A 114 2.67 3.81 -1.62
N THR A 115 2.40 3.80 -2.93
CA THR A 115 2.97 2.82 -3.86
C THR A 115 3.74 3.55 -4.95
N ILE A 116 4.97 3.12 -5.21
CA ILE A 116 5.79 3.61 -6.32
C ILE A 116 5.80 2.52 -7.39
N LEU A 117 5.40 2.88 -8.60
CA LEU A 117 5.50 1.99 -9.76
C LEU A 117 6.86 2.16 -10.43
N ILE A 118 7.68 1.11 -10.37
CA ILE A 118 8.99 1.07 -11.05
C ILE A 118 8.81 0.36 -12.39
N LYS A 119 9.26 1.02 -13.46
CA LYS A 119 9.33 0.46 -14.81
C LYS A 119 10.79 0.34 -15.23
N GLY A 120 11.14 -0.75 -15.90
CA GLY A 120 12.48 -0.98 -16.41
C GLY A 120 12.48 -1.94 -17.60
N PRO A 121 13.57 -1.98 -18.37
CA PRO A 121 13.66 -2.78 -19.59
C PRO A 121 13.79 -4.28 -19.34
N ASN A 122 14.26 -4.67 -18.15
CA ASN A 122 14.43 -6.06 -17.75
C ASN A 122 14.25 -6.21 -16.22
N ASP A 123 13.94 -7.42 -15.78
CA ASP A 123 13.66 -7.72 -14.36
C ASP A 123 14.87 -7.45 -13.45
N HIS A 124 16.08 -7.67 -13.97
CA HIS A 124 17.32 -7.42 -13.22
C HIS A 124 17.48 -5.93 -12.86
N THR A 125 17.28 -5.03 -13.83
CA THR A 125 17.32 -3.58 -13.59
C THR A 125 16.19 -3.15 -12.66
N ILE A 126 14.98 -3.71 -12.81
CA ILE A 126 13.87 -3.41 -11.90
C ILE A 126 14.21 -3.81 -10.45
N ALA A 127 14.82 -4.98 -10.25
CA ALA A 127 15.26 -5.44 -8.94
C ALA A 127 16.31 -4.50 -8.33
N GLN A 128 17.32 -4.10 -9.10
CA GLN A 128 18.34 -3.16 -8.66
C GLN A 128 17.75 -1.79 -8.27
N ILE A 129 16.83 -1.24 -9.06
CA ILE A 129 16.17 0.03 -8.75
C ILE A 129 15.32 -0.11 -7.48
N LYS A 130 14.60 -1.23 -7.34
CA LYS A 130 13.78 -1.50 -6.15
C LYS A 130 14.63 -1.56 -4.88
N ASP A 131 15.79 -2.20 -4.94
CA ASP A 131 16.71 -2.30 -3.80
C ASP A 131 17.33 -0.93 -3.49
N ALA A 132 17.78 -0.18 -4.51
CA ALA A 132 18.30 1.17 -4.33
C ALA A 132 17.28 2.13 -3.69
N VAL A 133 16.02 2.09 -4.14
CA VAL A 133 14.94 2.89 -3.55
C VAL A 133 14.68 2.48 -2.11
N ARG A 134 14.68 1.18 -1.81
CA ARG A 134 14.48 0.67 -0.45
C ARG A 134 15.59 1.12 0.50
N ASP A 135 16.83 1.07 0.06
CA ASP A 135 17.98 1.49 0.85
C ASP A 135 18.00 3.01 1.05
N GLY A 136 17.63 3.77 0.02
CA GLY A 136 17.41 5.22 0.14
C GLY A 136 16.37 5.57 1.21
N PHE A 137 15.20 4.92 1.19
CA PHE A 137 14.18 5.15 2.23
C PHE A 137 14.65 4.77 3.64
N ARG A 138 15.42 3.70 3.78
CA ARG A 138 16.00 3.30 5.06
C ARG A 138 16.97 4.36 5.59
N ALA A 139 17.85 4.88 4.73
CA ALA A 139 18.78 5.92 5.12
C ALA A 139 18.05 7.19 5.59
N VAL A 140 17.02 7.62 4.84
CA VAL A 140 16.20 8.79 5.23
C VAL A 140 15.48 8.54 6.56
N LYS A 141 14.87 7.36 6.74
CA LYS A 141 14.19 7.00 7.99
C LYS A 141 15.15 7.07 9.18
N ASN A 142 16.31 6.42 9.08
CA ASN A 142 17.29 6.41 10.17
C ASN A 142 17.81 7.83 10.47
N THR A 143 18.03 8.65 9.45
CA THR A 143 18.49 10.04 9.64
C THR A 143 17.47 10.87 10.43
N ILE A 144 16.17 10.65 10.17
CA ILE A 144 15.08 11.34 10.89
C ILE A 144 14.95 10.81 12.33
N GLU A 145 15.15 9.51 12.55
CA GLU A 145 15.02 8.88 13.88
C GLU A 145 16.23 9.13 14.79
N ASP A 146 17.46 9.09 14.27
CA ASP A 146 18.69 9.16 15.06
C ASP A 146 19.19 10.60 15.29
N GLU A 147 18.67 11.58 14.53
CA GLU A 147 19.01 13.02 14.55
C GLU A 147 20.51 13.35 14.46
N SER A 148 21.35 12.35 14.15
CA SER A 148 22.80 12.44 14.16
C SER A 148 23.38 11.57 13.05
N VAL A 149 24.51 12.00 12.50
CA VAL A 149 25.17 11.33 11.37
C VAL A 149 26.67 11.24 11.60
N VAL A 150 27.26 10.14 11.16
CA VAL A 150 28.71 9.95 11.12
C VAL A 150 29.19 9.80 9.68
N LEU A 151 30.46 10.14 9.44
CA LEU A 151 31.06 9.96 8.13
C LEU A 151 31.25 8.47 7.83
N GLY A 152 30.61 8.00 6.75
CA GLY A 152 30.69 6.62 6.29
C GLY A 152 31.99 6.28 5.55
N ALA A 153 31.96 5.21 4.76
CA ALA A 153 33.08 4.73 3.94
C ALA A 153 34.40 4.49 4.71
N GLY A 154 34.31 4.07 5.98
CA GLY A 154 35.49 3.82 6.80
C GLY A 154 36.08 5.08 7.46
N ALA A 155 35.55 6.27 7.18
CA ALA A 155 36.13 7.52 7.66
C ALA A 155 36.06 7.62 9.19
N PHE A 156 34.92 7.24 9.79
CA PHE A 156 34.76 7.17 11.23
C PHE A 156 35.74 6.18 11.87
N GLU A 157 35.90 4.99 11.29
CA GLU A 157 36.80 3.95 11.79
C GLU A 157 38.27 4.39 11.75
N VAL A 158 38.67 5.08 10.68
CA VAL A 158 40.02 5.65 10.56
C VAL A 158 40.24 6.76 11.59
N ALA A 159 39.29 7.68 11.75
CA ALA A 159 39.36 8.75 12.73
C ALA A 159 39.41 8.21 14.17
N ALA A 160 38.56 7.22 14.48
CA ALA A 160 38.53 6.54 15.78
C ALA A 160 39.86 5.83 16.09
N ARG A 161 40.42 5.10 15.12
CA ARG A 161 41.75 4.48 15.28
C ARG A 161 42.83 5.51 15.58
N GLN A 162 42.84 6.62 14.83
CA GLN A 162 43.83 7.68 15.01
C GLN A 162 43.72 8.30 16.42
N TYR A 163 42.50 8.57 16.88
CA TYR A 163 42.25 9.09 18.22
C TYR A 163 42.68 8.12 19.32
N LEU A 164 42.36 6.83 19.18
CA LEU A 164 42.73 5.80 20.16
C LEU A 164 44.26 5.64 20.29
N ILE A 165 44.98 5.61 19.16
CA ILE A 165 46.43 5.42 19.16
C ILE A 165 47.16 6.67 19.68
N ASN A 166 46.71 7.86 19.29
CA ASN A 166 47.45 9.09 19.57
C ASN A 166 47.07 9.73 20.89
N GLU A 167 45.81 9.70 21.28
CA GLU A 167 45.34 10.38 22.49
C GLU A 167 45.14 9.38 23.62
N VAL A 168 44.32 8.35 23.41
CA VAL A 168 43.93 7.43 24.49
C VAL A 168 45.10 6.58 24.98
N LYS A 169 45.95 6.07 24.07
CA LYS A 169 47.12 5.27 24.44
C LYS A 169 48.08 6.00 25.40
N LYS A 170 48.15 7.34 25.33
CA LYS A 170 48.98 8.13 26.25
C LYS A 170 48.40 8.19 27.66
N THR A 171 47.08 8.05 27.81
CA THR A 171 46.37 8.15 29.09
C THR A 171 46.22 6.82 29.85
N VAL A 172 46.41 5.68 29.20
CA VAL A 172 46.32 4.35 29.85
C VAL A 172 47.70 3.77 30.15
N GLN A 173 47.95 3.41 31.40
CA GLN A 173 49.10 2.56 31.79
C GLN A 173 48.82 1.12 31.36
N GLY A 174 49.77 0.51 30.66
CA GLY A 174 49.64 -0.88 30.21
C GLY A 174 49.63 -1.86 31.39
N GLU A 175 48.81 -2.91 31.28
CA GLU A 175 48.87 -4.04 32.21
C GLU A 175 50.24 -4.72 32.14
N GLN A 176 50.88 -4.91 33.30
CA GLN A 176 52.06 -5.76 33.42
C GLN A 176 51.65 -7.18 33.05
N LYS A 177 52.22 -7.69 31.95
CA LYS A 177 52.09 -9.10 31.62
C LYS A 177 52.84 -9.91 32.67
N SER A 178 52.09 -10.67 33.48
CA SER A 178 52.59 -11.81 34.28
C SER A 178 53.09 -12.94 33.39
#